data_AF-R7EUL6-F1
#
_entry.id   AF-R7EUL6-F1
#
_cell.length_a   1.000
_cell.length_b   1.000
_cell.length_c   1.000
_cell.angle_alpha   90.00
_cell.angle_beta   90.00
_cell.angle_gamma   90.00
#
_symmetry.space_group_name_H-M   'P 1'
#
loop_
_entity.id
_entity.type
_entity.pdbx_description
1 polymer ?
#
loop_
_entity_poly.entity_id
_entity_poly.type
_entity_poly.pdbx_seq_one_letter_code
_entity_poly.pdbx_strand_id
1 'polypeptide(L)'
;MIDNIVVHYLRAVIEDKRYPELAFRACRGIMNLEKKYGQERLVSGCDAAMDARRYSISDMVDILESGADADYLPGAEADDREPHRPAHRNIRGKEYFAASIKQSTQNNNAENGNKR
;
A
#
# COMPACT_ATOMS: atom_id res chain seq x y z
N MET A 1 16.34 15.33 -18.24
CA MET A 1 14.89 15.35 -18.54
C MET A 1 14.19 14.81 -17.32
N ILE A 2 13.11 15.44 -16.84
CA ILE A 2 12.39 14.94 -15.65
C ILE A 2 11.57 13.73 -16.07
N ASP A 3 11.65 12.65 -15.30
CA ASP A 3 10.89 11.42 -15.56
C ASP A 3 9.37 11.64 -15.40
N ASN A 4 8.56 10.99 -16.23
CA ASN A 4 7.11 11.13 -16.21
C ASN A 4 6.51 10.63 -14.88
N ILE A 5 7.09 9.58 -14.29
CA ILE A 5 6.68 9.04 -12.98
C ILE A 5 6.82 10.11 -11.91
N VAL A 6 7.95 10.82 -11.91
CA VAL A 6 8.20 11.91 -10.97
C VAL A 6 7.22 13.06 -11.19
N VAL A 7 6.91 13.42 -12.45
CA VAL A 7 5.92 14.46 -12.75
C VAL A 7 4.53 14.11 -12.21
N HIS A 8 4.08 12.88 -12.38
CA HIS A 8 2.77 12.43 -11.87
C HIS A 8 2.74 12.42 -10.35
N TYR A 9 3.79 11.94 -9.70
CA TYR A 9 3.88 11.96 -8.24
C TYR A 9 3.81 13.38 -7.69
N LEU A 10 4.56 14.33 -8.28
CA LEU A 10 4.53 15.73 -7.84
C LEU A 10 3.15 16.37 -8.03
N ARG A 11 2.40 16.00 -9.07
CA ARG A 11 1.00 16.44 -9.23
C ARG A 11 0.12 15.93 -8.10
N ALA A 12 0.22 14.64 -7.75
CA ALA A 12 -0.53 14.07 -6.64
C ALA A 12 -0.18 14.75 -5.30
N VAL A 13 1.09 15.09 -5.08
CA VAL A 13 1.52 15.86 -3.90
C VAL A 13 0.89 17.26 -3.90
N ILE A 14 0.81 17.93 -5.05
CA ILE A 14 0.16 19.24 -5.17
C ILE A 14 -1.34 19.15 -4.85
N GLU A 15 -2.01 18.11 -5.35
CA GLU A 15 -3.45 17.87 -5.11
C GLU A 15 -3.76 17.51 -3.65
N ASP A 16 -2.85 16.82 -2.96
CA ASP A 16 -3.00 16.43 -1.55
C ASP A 16 -2.88 17.63 -0.59
N LYS A 17 -2.07 18.64 -0.92
CA LYS A 17 -1.85 19.78 0.00
C LYS A 17 -2.92 20.85 -0.15
N ARG A 18 -3.47 21.27 0.99
CA ARG A 18 -4.46 22.35 1.09
C ARG A 18 -3.98 23.71 0.57
N TYR A 19 -2.67 24.00 0.65
CA TYR A 19 -2.12 25.31 0.32
C TYR A 19 -0.97 25.20 -0.70
N PRO A 20 -0.92 26.06 -1.74
CA PRO A 20 0.12 26.02 -2.76
C PRO A 20 1.55 26.16 -2.22
N GLU A 21 1.76 26.99 -1.21
CA GLU A 21 3.08 27.14 -0.57
C GLU A 21 3.57 25.85 0.11
N LEU A 22 2.67 25.05 0.68
CA LEU A 22 3.01 23.76 1.29
C LEU A 22 3.33 22.73 0.21
N ALA A 23 2.53 22.68 -0.86
CA ALA A 23 2.80 21.84 -2.02
C ALA A 23 4.18 22.14 -2.62
N PHE A 24 4.50 23.42 -2.82
CA PHE A 24 5.78 23.85 -3.37
C PHE A 24 6.96 23.45 -2.46
N ARG A 25 6.84 23.66 -1.14
CA ARG A 25 7.87 23.22 -0.18
C ARG A 25 8.04 21.70 -0.20
N ALA A 26 6.94 20.94 -0.28
CA ALA A 26 6.96 19.49 -0.36
C ALA A 26 7.67 19.01 -1.63
N CYS A 27 7.24 19.49 -2.81
CA CYS A 27 7.83 19.15 -4.10
C CYS A 27 9.34 19.47 -4.14
N ARG A 28 9.72 20.64 -3.64
CA ARG A 28 11.14 21.03 -3.58
C ARG A 28 11.95 20.11 -2.66
N GLY A 29 11.39 19.70 -1.53
CA GLY A 29 12.05 18.77 -0.61
C GLY A 29 12.20 17.38 -1.23
N ILE A 30 11.16 16.87 -1.88
CA ILE A 30 11.16 15.60 -2.62
C ILE A 30 12.25 15.61 -3.70
N MET A 31 12.31 16.65 -4.53
CA MET A 31 13.32 16.78 -5.58
C MET A 31 14.75 16.85 -5.03
N ASN A 32 14.95 17.38 -3.82
CA ASN A 32 16.27 17.39 -3.19
C ASN A 32 16.74 16.00 -2.72
N LEU A 33 15.84 15.03 -2.56
CA LEU A 33 16.20 13.66 -2.18
C LEU A 33 17.02 12.95 -3.26
N GLU A 34 16.89 13.37 -4.53
CA GLU A 34 17.71 12.91 -5.65
C GLU A 34 19.21 12.96 -5.32
N LYS A 35 19.66 14.01 -4.62
CA LYS A 35 21.07 14.20 -4.26
C LYS A 35 21.58 13.20 -3.23
N LYS A 36 20.69 12.67 -2.39
CA LYS A 36 21.04 11.71 -1.32
C LYS A 36 20.92 10.26 -1.80
N TYR A 37 19.88 9.95 -2.58
CA TYR A 37 19.54 8.56 -2.94
C TYR A 37 19.82 8.22 -4.40
N GLY A 38 20.06 9.21 -5.26
CA GLY A 38 20.23 9.04 -6.70
C GLY A 38 18.92 9.16 -7.48
N GLN A 39 19.04 9.41 -8.78
CA GLN A 39 17.90 9.62 -9.66
C GLN A 39 17.04 8.37 -9.81
N GLU A 40 17.65 7.20 -10.04
CA GLU A 40 16.90 5.94 -10.23
C GLU A 40 16.04 5.60 -9.01
N ARG A 41 16.61 5.73 -7.81
CA ARG A 41 15.88 5.50 -6.55
C ARG A 41 14.78 6.52 -6.31
N LEU A 42 14.98 7.77 -6.73
CA LEU A 42 13.91 8.76 -6.65
C LEU A 42 12.73 8.35 -7.54
N VAL A 43 13.00 7.88 -8.76
CA VAL A 43 11.97 7.45 -9.72
C VAL A 43 11.21 6.23 -9.18
N SER A 44 11.93 5.18 -8.74
CA SER A 44 11.31 3.98 -8.15
C SER A 44 10.55 4.31 -6.86
N GLY A 45 11.09 5.20 -6.03
CA GLY A 45 10.43 5.68 -4.81
C GLY A 45 9.16 6.48 -5.10
N CYS A 46 9.12 7.27 -6.18
CA CYS A 46 7.90 7.95 -6.62
C CYS A 46 6.83 6.94 -7.02
N ASP A 47 7.20 5.87 -7.73
CA ASP A 47 6.28 4.83 -8.15
C ASP A 47 5.71 4.06 -6.94
N ALA A 48 6.59 3.61 -6.04
CA ALA A 48 6.22 2.96 -4.78
C ALA A 48 5.30 3.84 -3.90
N ALA A 49 5.58 5.15 -3.83
CA ALA A 49 4.78 6.08 -3.05
C ALA A 49 3.38 6.30 -3.67
N MET A 50 3.27 6.29 -5.00
CA MET A 50 1.97 6.37 -5.68
C MET A 50 1.12 5.13 -5.42
N ASP A 51 1.70 3.93 -5.50
CA ASP A 51 1.01 2.68 -5.19
C ASP A 51 0.53 2.65 -3.73
N ALA A 52 1.39 3.09 -2.80
CA ALA A 52 1.05 3.21 -1.38
C ALA A 52 0.14 4.42 -1.03
N ARG A 53 -0.19 5.29 -2.00
CA ARG A 53 -0.98 6.53 -1.81
C ARG A 53 -0.39 7.46 -0.73
N ARG A 54 0.93 7.57 -0.65
CA ARG A 54 1.66 8.41 0.32
C ARG A 54 2.25 9.64 -0.39
N TYR A 55 2.00 10.85 0.12
CA TYR A 55 2.30 12.12 -0.58
C TYR A 55 3.01 13.16 0.29
N SER A 56 3.90 12.74 1.19
CA SER A 56 4.74 13.64 1.99
C SER A 56 6.23 13.37 1.81
N ILE A 57 7.06 14.38 2.13
CA ILE A 57 8.53 14.20 2.14
C ILE A 57 8.93 13.10 3.12
N SER A 58 8.33 13.08 4.32
CA SER A 58 8.59 12.05 5.34
C SER A 58 8.26 10.66 4.81
N ASP A 59 7.13 10.49 4.13
CA ASP A 59 6.78 9.20 3.55
C ASP A 59 7.80 8.74 2.51
N MET A 60 8.25 9.65 1.66
CA MET A 60 9.24 9.33 0.65
C MET A 60 10.60 8.98 1.28
N VAL A 61 10.99 9.67 2.35
CA VAL A 61 12.19 9.30 3.12
C VAL A 61 12.04 7.90 3.72
N ASP A 62 10.90 7.59 4.35
CA ASP A 62 10.65 6.27 4.93
C ASP A 62 10.75 5.16 3.87
N ILE A 63 10.16 5.36 2.69
CA ILE A 63 10.21 4.41 1.57
C ILE A 63 11.67 4.19 1.15
N LEU A 64 12.44 5.27 0.95
CA LEU A 64 13.82 5.20 0.50
C LEU A 64 14.78 4.68 1.58
N GLU A 65 14.49 4.87 2.86
CA GLU A 65 15.33 4.35 3.95
C GLU A 65 15.01 2.89 4.27
N SER A 66 13.74 2.48 4.17
CA SER A 66 13.33 1.07 4.33
C SER A 66 13.67 0.20 3.12
N GLY A 67 13.90 0.80 1.94
CA GLY A 67 14.13 0.08 0.69
C GLY A 67 12.85 -0.46 0.06
N ALA A 68 11.68 0.07 0.44
CA ALA A 68 10.39 -0.33 -0.13
C ALA A 68 10.24 0.05 -1.63
N ASP A 69 11.17 0.83 -2.18
CA ASP A 69 11.28 1.15 -3.60
C ASP A 69 12.01 0.08 -4.43
N ALA A 70 12.55 -0.97 -3.80
CA ALA A 70 13.41 -1.94 -4.47
C ALA A 70 12.71 -2.69 -5.62
N ASP A 71 11.44 -3.05 -5.45
CA ASP A 71 10.66 -3.78 -6.46
C ASP A 71 10.28 -2.91 -7.68
N TYR A 72 10.46 -1.59 -7.57
CA TYR A 72 10.14 -0.60 -8.60
C TYR A 72 11.40 -0.13 -9.37
N LEU A 73 12.58 -0.69 -9.05
CA LEU A 73 13.82 -0.35 -9.74
C LEU A 73 13.87 -1.00 -11.14
N PRO A 74 14.44 -0.32 -12.15
CA PRO A 74 14.62 -0.90 -13.47
C PRO A 74 15.55 -2.13 -13.39
N GLY A 75 15.09 -3.25 -13.93
CA GLY A 75 15.81 -4.52 -13.82
C GLY A 75 15.53 -5.31 -12.54
N ALA A 76 14.58 -4.88 -11.72
CA ALA A 76 13.81 -5.78 -10.86
C ALA A 76 12.91 -6.67 -11.74
N GLU A 77 13.52 -7.45 -12.63
CA GLU A 77 12.86 -8.62 -13.18
C GLU A 77 12.44 -9.45 -11.98
N ALA A 78 11.15 -9.79 -11.92
CA ALA A 78 10.60 -10.66 -10.91
C ALA A 78 11.40 -11.97 -10.93
N ASP A 79 12.42 -12.05 -10.07
CA ASP A 79 12.77 -13.33 -9.49
C ASP A 79 11.44 -13.82 -8.92
N ASP A 80 11.02 -15.03 -9.27
CA ASP A 80 9.78 -15.70 -8.84
C ASP A 80 9.77 -15.94 -7.31
N ARG A 81 10.28 -14.99 -6.52
CA ARG A 81 10.13 -14.86 -5.09
C ARG A 81 8.70 -14.48 -4.82
N GLU A 82 7.88 -15.52 -4.79
CA GLU A 82 6.62 -15.53 -4.08
C GLU A 82 6.77 -14.64 -2.83
N PRO A 83 5.97 -13.57 -2.67
CA PRO A 83 6.16 -12.64 -1.56
C PRO A 83 6.16 -13.45 -0.27
N HIS A 84 7.29 -13.46 0.43
CA HIS A 84 7.48 -14.18 1.69
C HIS A 84 6.57 -13.53 2.75
N ARG A 85 5.29 -13.85 2.69
CA ARG A 85 4.34 -13.52 3.75
C ARG A 85 4.75 -14.39 4.94
N PRO A 86 5.03 -13.80 6.11
CA PRO A 86 5.27 -14.59 7.31
C PRO A 86 4.08 -15.54 7.50
N ALA A 87 4.37 -16.84 7.62
CA ALA A 87 3.35 -17.85 7.85
C ALA A 87 2.72 -17.62 9.22
N HIS A 88 1.58 -16.92 9.26
CA HIS A 88 0.83 -16.73 10.48
C HIS A 88 -0.06 -17.94 10.72
N ARG A 89 0.08 -18.57 11.89
CA ARG A 89 -0.90 -19.56 12.36
C ARG A 89 -2.22 -18.83 12.58
N ASN A 90 -3.30 -19.33 11.98
CA ASN A 90 -4.63 -18.80 12.23
C ASN A 90 -4.97 -18.92 13.73
N ILE A 91 -5.12 -17.78 14.41
CA ILE A 91 -5.38 -17.72 15.85
C ILE A 91 -6.79 -18.17 16.23
N ARG A 92 -7.71 -18.15 15.26
CA ARG A 92 -9.08 -18.67 15.38
C ARG A 92 -9.21 -19.75 14.33
N GLY A 93 -8.67 -20.93 14.65
CA GLY A 93 -8.55 -22.06 13.73
C GLY A 93 -9.83 -22.33 12.95
N LYS A 94 -9.69 -22.96 11.78
CA LYS A 94 -10.79 -23.22 10.84
C LYS A 94 -12.04 -23.85 11.49
N GLU A 95 -11.84 -24.63 12.55
CA GLU A 95 -12.89 -25.20 13.40
C GLU A 95 -13.83 -24.15 14.03
N TYR A 96 -13.35 -22.94 14.35
CA TYR A 96 -14.16 -21.87 14.93
C TYR A 96 -15.31 -21.46 14.00
N PHE A 97 -15.02 -21.27 12.71
CA PHE A 97 -16.04 -20.95 11.71
C PHE A 97 -16.88 -22.19 11.35
N ALA A 98 -16.30 -23.39 11.33
CA ALA A 98 -17.07 -24.60 11.06
C ALA A 98 -18.15 -24.88 12.12
N ALA A 99 -17.93 -24.47 13.37
CA ALA A 99 -18.93 -24.60 14.45
C ALA A 99 -20.07 -23.58 14.32
N SER A 100 -19.80 -22.34 13.88
CA SER A 100 -20.85 -21.33 13.71
C SER A 100 -21.79 -21.68 12.55
N ILE A 101 -21.27 -22.24 11.46
CA ILE A 101 -22.08 -22.66 10.31
C ILE A 101 -23.06 -23.80 10.69
N LYS A 102 -22.63 -24.73 11.57
CA LYS A 102 -23.49 -25.82 12.06
C LYS A 102 -24.66 -25.31 12.91
N GLN A 103 -24.44 -24.27 13.72
CA GLN A 103 -25.51 -23.66 14.51
C GLN A 103 -26.54 -22.93 13.63
N SER A 104 -26.11 -22.31 12.53
CA SER A 104 -27.02 -21.64 11.59
C SER A 104 -27.92 -22.62 10.81
N THR A 105 -27.46 -23.86 10.57
CA THR A 105 -28.25 -24.87 9.83
C THR A 105 -29.29 -25.57 10.71
N GLN A 106 -29.14 -25.53 12.04
CA GLN A 106 -30.06 -26.18 12.98
C GLN A 106 -31.25 -25.29 13.41
N ASN A 107 -31.22 -23.99 13.12
CA ASN A 107 -32.23 -23.03 13.59
C ASN A 107 -33.44 -22.80 12.66
N ASN A 108 -33.65 -23.63 11.63
CA ASN A 108 -34.76 -23.44 10.67
C ASN A 108 -35.79 -24.58 10.68
N ASN A 109 -36.11 -25.20 11.83
CA ASN A 109 -37.22 -26.17 11.91
C ASN A 109 -37.91 -26.15 13.28
N ALA A 110 -38.75 -25.15 13.53
CA ALA A 110 -39.86 -25.17 14.50
C ALA A 110 -40.74 -23.93 14.24
N GLU A 111 -42.05 -23.93 14.03
CA GLU A 111 -43.13 -24.91 13.96
C GLU A 111 -44.24 -24.19 13.18
N ASN A 112 -44.80 -24.77 12.11
CA ASN A 112 -46.06 -24.31 11.51
C ASN A 112 -47.17 -25.35 11.75
N GLY A 113 -47.63 -25.44 13.01
CA GLY A 113 -48.77 -26.28 13.39
C GLY A 113 -50.01 -25.46 13.71
N ASN A 114 -50.98 -25.44 12.80
CA ASN A 114 -52.27 -24.77 12.88
C ASN A 114 -53.32 -25.58 13.70
N LYS A 115 -54.42 -24.90 14.11
CA LYS A 115 -55.73 -25.37 14.68
C LYS A 115 -55.76 -25.60 16.20
N ARG A 116 -56.76 -25.10 16.96
CA ARG A 116 -58.19 -24.89 16.69
C ARG A 116 -58.77 -23.84 17.63
#